data_AF-A0A7J4ABE7-F1
#
_entry.id   AF-A0A7J4ABE7-F1
#
_cell.length_a   1.000
_cell.length_b   1.000
_cell.length_c   1.000
_cell.angle_alpha   90.00
_cell.angle_beta   90.00
_cell.angle_gamma   90.00
#
_symmetry.space_group_name_H-M   'P 1'
#
loop_
_entity.id
_entity.type
_entity.pdbx_description
1 polymer ?
#
loop_
_entity_poly.entity_id
_entity_poly.type
_entity_poly.pdbx_seq_one_letter_code
_entity_poly.pdbx_strand_id
1 'polypeptide(L)' 'MNYYSLPLENIIFEIISRKQKLDEKELTEELNKMNIFASKSEIYNALMKLEFYEKITVFSQRDTKIIMIRQ' A
#
# COMPACT_ATOMS: atom_id res chain seq x y z
N MET A 1 2.92 -18.46 2.56
CA MET A 1 3.61 -17.90 1.39
C MET A 1 4.74 -17.03 1.91
N ASN A 2 5.98 -17.24 1.44
CA ASN A 2 7.14 -16.45 1.86
C ASN A 2 7.19 -15.16 1.03
N TYR A 3 6.76 -14.04 1.61
CA TYR A 3 6.68 -12.73 0.93
C TYR A 3 8.05 -12.07 0.68
N TYR A 4 9.14 -12.64 1.22
CA TYR A 4 10.50 -12.09 1.13
C TYR A 4 11.08 -11.97 -0.29
N SER A 5 10.40 -12.49 -1.33
CA SER A 5 10.84 -12.41 -2.73
C SER A 5 10.06 -11.40 -3.58
N LEU A 6 8.96 -10.84 -3.05
CA LEU A 6 8.12 -9.92 -3.83
C LEU A 6 8.52 -8.47 -3.55
N PRO A 7 8.57 -7.60 -4.58
CA PRO A 7 8.68 -6.16 -4.40
C PRO A 7 7.57 -5.64 -3.48
N LEU A 8 7.90 -4.67 -2.62
CA LEU A 8 6.97 -4.10 -1.64
C LEU A 8 5.69 -3.57 -2.29
N GLU A 9 5.79 -3.00 -3.49
CA GLU A 9 4.65 -2.54 -4.29
C GLU A 9 3.64 -3.67 -4.59
N ASN A 10 4.10 -4.90 -4.85
CA ASN A 10 3.20 -6.01 -5.14
C ASN A 10 2.45 -6.46 -3.89
N ILE A 11 3.13 -6.45 -2.75
CA ILE A 11 2.54 -6.81 -1.46
C ILE A 11 1.50 -5.75 -1.05
N ILE A 12 1.85 -4.48 -1.17
CA ILE A 12 0.94 -3.36 -0.90
C ILE A 12 -0.28 -3.44 -1.82
N PHE A 13 -0.08 -3.72 -3.12
CA PHE A 13 -1.18 -3.89 -4.06
C PHE A 13 -2.11 -5.05 -3.68
N GLU A 14 -1.57 -6.17 -3.22
CA GLU A 14 -2.36 -7.31 -2.74
C GLU A 14 -3.21 -6.95 -1.51
N ILE A 15 -2.64 -6.20 -0.55
CA ILE A 15 -3.37 -5.69 0.62
C ILE A 15 -4.52 -4.78 0.18
N ILE A 16 -4.23 -3.79 -0.67
CA ILE A 16 -5.24 -2.86 -1.20
C ILE A 16 -6.32 -3.63 -1.97
N SER A 17 -5.95 -4.67 -2.73
CA SER A 17 -6.89 -5.50 -3.49
C SER A 17 -7.88 -6.25 -2.61
N ARG A 18 -7.44 -6.74 -1.45
CA ARG A 18 -8.32 -7.42 -0.50
C ARG A 18 -9.24 -6.48 0.24
N LYS A 19 -8.76 -5.29 0.60
CA LYS A 19 -9.51 -4.31 1.40
C LYS A 19 -10.35 -3.35 0.56
N GLN A 20 -10.05 -3.22 -0.74
CA GLN A 20 -10.60 -2.26 -1.71
C GLN A 20 -10.32 -0.78 -1.41
N LYS A 21 -10.30 -0.40 -0.14
CA LYS A 21 -10.02 0.95 0.36
C LYS A 21 -9.35 0.84 1.72
N LEU A 22 -8.29 1.61 1.95
CA LEU A 22 -7.62 1.69 3.25
C LEU A 22 -6.89 3.02 3.42
N ASP A 23 -6.57 3.39 4.65
CA ASP A 23 -5.68 4.52 4.94
C ASP A 23 -4.22 4.13 5.19
N GLU A 24 -3.32 5.11 5.28
CA GLU A 24 -1.87 4.88 5.50
C GLU A 24 -1.57 4.13 6.82
N LYS A 25 -2.39 4.36 7.85
CA LYS A 25 -2.24 3.69 9.16
C LYS A 25 -2.68 2.23 9.04
N GLU A 26 -3.83 1.98 8.43
CA GLU A 26 -4.32 0.63 8.14
C GLU A 26 -3.33 -0.14 7.26
N LEU A 27 -2.74 0.49 6.24
CA LEU A 27 -1.71 -0.14 5.42
C LEU A 27 -0.52 -0.62 6.26
N THR A 28 -0.05 0.24 7.16
CA THR A 28 1.08 -0.05 8.03
C THR A 28 0.74 -1.17 9.02
N GLU A 29 -0.48 -1.19 9.55
CA GLU A 29 -0.96 -2.26 10.42
C GLU A 29 -1.05 -3.60 9.68
N GLU A 30 -1.54 -3.63 8.44
CA GLU A 30 -1.60 -4.86 7.63
C GLU A 30 -0.20 -5.37 7.25
N LEU A 31 0.75 -4.48 6.90
CA LEU A 31 2.15 -4.85 6.67
C LEU A 31 2.79 -5.47 7.92
N ASN A 32 2.57 -4.87 9.10
CA ASN A 32 3.06 -5.39 10.37
C ASN A 32 2.46 -6.76 10.72
N LYS A 33 1.16 -6.98 10.47
CA LYS A 33 0.51 -8.31 10.64
C LYS A 33 1.15 -9.38 9.76
N MET A 34 1.73 -8.99 8.62
CA MET A 34 2.43 -9.87 7.70
C MET A 34 3.94 -10.02 8.02
N ASN A 35 4.41 -9.44 9.13
CA ASN A 35 5.84 -9.34 9.51
C ASN A 35 6.70 -8.61 8.47
N ILE A 36 6.12 -7.63 7.79
CA ILE A 36 6.80 -6.80 6.79
C ILE A 36 7.00 -5.42 7.39
N PHE A 37 8.25 -5.09 7.69
CA PHE A 37 8.63 -3.81 8.25
C PHE A 37 9.20 -2.93 7.13
N ALA A 38 8.48 -1.88 6.80
CA ALA A 38 8.89 -0.89 5.79
C ALA A 38 8.88 0.50 6.41
N SER A 39 9.88 1.31 6.08
CA SER A 39 9.92 2.72 6.45
C SER A 39 8.83 3.51 5.72
N LYS A 40 8.44 4.65 6.27
CA LYS A 40 7.46 5.55 5.63
C LYS A 40 7.86 5.93 4.20
N SER A 41 9.15 6.14 3.95
CA SER A 41 9.66 6.45 2.61
C SER A 41 9.54 5.27 1.64
N GLU A 42 9.77 4.04 2.09
CA GLU A 42 9.61 2.85 1.25
C GLU A 42 8.15 2.62 0.88
N ILE A 43 7.24 2.74 1.85
CA ILE A 43 5.79 2.66 1.61
C ILE A 43 5.37 3.74 0.61
N TYR A 44 5.83 4.98 0.80
CA TYR A 44 5.49 6.08 -0.10
C TYR A 44 6.02 5.86 -1.52
N ASN A 45 7.27 5.39 -1.67
CA ASN A 45 7.84 5.05 -2.98
C ASN A 45 7.07 3.92 -3.66
N ALA A 46 6.64 2.91 -2.91
CA ALA A 46 5.83 1.82 -3.44
C ALA A 46 4.43 2.30 -3.89
N LEU A 47 3.77 3.17 -3.11
CA LEU A 47 2.50 3.78 -3.49
C LEU A 47 2.64 4.67 -4.74
N MET A 48 3.68 5.50 -4.82
CA MET A 48 3.96 6.32 -6.02
C MET A 48 4.15 5.46 -7.27
N LYS A 49 4.88 4.33 -7.17
CA LYS A 49 5.02 3.39 -8.29
C LYS A 49 3.67 2.82 -8.72
N LEU A 50 2.85 2.36 -7.77
CA LEU A 50 1.53 1.79 -8.07
C LEU A 50 0.58 2.82 -8.70
N GLU A 51 0.64 4.07 -8.25
CA GLU A 51 -0.13 5.18 -8.82
C GLU A 51 0.36 5.53 -10.23
N PHE A 52 1.68 5.58 -10.44
CA PHE A 52 2.30 5.78 -11.76
C PHE A 52 1.91 4.69 -12.77
N TYR A 53 1.80 3.43 -12.31
CA TYR A 53 1.30 2.32 -13.13
C TYR A 53 -0.23 2.25 -13.23
N GLU A 54 -0.93 3.29 -12.77
CA GLU A 54 -2.38 3.42 -12.79
C GLU A 54 -3.12 2.25 -12.09
N LYS A 55 -2.48 1.60 -11.11
CA LYS A 55 -3.07 0.48 -10.35
C LYS A 55 -3.92 0.95 -9.18
N ILE A 56 -3.56 2.08 -8.59
CA ILE A 56 -4.22 2.64 -7.42
C ILE A 56 -4.46 4.13 -7.63
N THR A 57 -5.35 4.69 -6.82
CA THR A 57 -5.56 6.13 -6.66
C THR A 57 -5.36 6.48 -5.20
N VAL A 58 -4.60 7.55 -4.94
CA VAL A 58 -4.35 8.06 -3.58
C VAL A 58 -5.02 9.42 -3.42
N PHE A 59 -5.96 9.53 -2.49
CA PHE A 59 -6.61 10.78 -2.14
C PHE A 59 -6.05 11.32 -0.83
N SER A 60 -5.66 12.59 -0.80
CA SER A 60 -5.35 13.29 0.46
C SER A 60 -6.61 13.95 1.00
N GLN A 61 -7.08 13.49 2.16
CA GLN A 61 -8.18 14.13 2.89
C GLN A 61 -7.66 14.67 4.21
N ARG A 62 -7.43 16.00 4.27
CA ARG A 62 -6.74 16.67 5.39
C ARG A 62 -5.37 16.03 5.64
N ASP A 63 -5.24 15.26 6.73
CA ASP A 63 -4.01 14.60 7.18
C ASP A 63 -3.98 13.08 6.88
N THR A 64 -5.05 12.53 6.31
CA THR A 64 -5.17 11.10 6.03
C THR A 64 -5.14 10.84 4.53
N LYS A 65 -4.26 9.92 4.10
CA LYS A 65 -4.24 9.43 2.73
C LYS A 65 -5.14 8.21 2.62
N ILE A 66 -6.14 8.29 1.74
CA ILE A 66 -7.02 7.18 1.38
C ILE A 66 -6.49 6.55 0.10
N ILE A 67 -6.29 5.24 0.12
CA ILE A 67 -5.70 4.46 -0.97
C ILE A 67 -6.74 3.46 -1.47
N MET A 68 -6.96 3.42 -2.78
CA MET A 68 -7.97 2.55 -3.43
C MET A 68 -7.45 1.96 -4.73
N ILE A 69 -7.99 0.82 -5.16
CA ILE A 69 -7.78 0.32 -6.53
C ILE A 69 -8.40 1.29 -7.54
N ARG A 70 -7.69 1.52 -8.64
CA ARG A 70 -8.23 2.22 -9.81
C ARG A 70 -9.06 1.23 -10.64
N GLN A 71 -10.34 1.54 -10.82
CA GLN A 71 -11.27 0.76 -11.65
C GLN A 71 -11.05 1.03 -13.14
#